data_AF-A0A7R9ZFU0-F1
#
_entry.id   AF-A0A7R9ZFU0-F1
#
_cell.length_a   1.000
_cell.length_b   1.000
_cell.length_c   1.000
_cell.angle_alpha   90.00
_cell.angle_beta   90.00
_cell.angle_gamma   90.00
#
_symmetry.space_group_name_H-M   'P 1'
#
loop_
_entity.id
_entity.type
_entity.pdbx_description
1 polymer ?
#
loop_
_entity_poly.entity_id
_entity_poly.type
_entity_poly.pdbx_seq_one_letter_code
_entity_poly.pdbx_strand_id
1 'polypeptide(L)'
;EGTSMAAPVVSGTAALVWQYFLEGWYPQGRKGSGEALSPSGALVKAVLLNGAQTNLLGVDNRKGNVEPVYPYDNTIGFGRIDLQKSLYVEGWSDVQVKIWDRETIDDGVSMEFNVTIDKSNGCTFDHFSVTLVWMDVEVDLGCKHCVINDLDLEVTKNGIKDDVYYPNGRSNRDGTNNAERIVTSDVQHDDNFTLTVIAFNLDGASQKFALVATGCFGGVSNNLDTSNNVFDNDDSAEQLRQEMRKQRIIIIVCSTVGTVILLVVCSLLYRRRRKGSSGNVVCGKCMVPSKDEENASAENMAKDKDTERIMNGGTKKDENNEHEGNTKSQA
;
A
#
# COMPACT_ATOMS: atom_id res chain seq x y z
N GLU A 1 -12.08 -1.31 4.87
CA GLU A 1 -10.62 -1.24 4.67
C GLU A 1 -10.28 -0.21 3.62
N GLY A 2 -9.48 0.77 4.01
CA GLY A 2 -8.99 1.84 3.14
C GLY A 2 -7.82 2.55 3.81
N THR A 3 -7.18 3.48 3.12
CA THR A 3 -6.05 4.27 3.65
C THR A 3 -6.42 5.02 4.94
N SER A 4 -7.69 5.33 5.16
CA SER A 4 -8.23 5.88 6.42
C SER A 4 -8.02 4.98 7.65
N MET A 5 -7.91 3.66 7.49
CA MET A 5 -7.61 2.72 8.58
C MET A 5 -6.09 2.54 8.77
N ALA A 6 -5.31 2.68 7.70
CA ALA A 6 -3.85 2.64 7.77
C ALA A 6 -3.29 3.89 8.48
N ALA A 7 -3.84 5.08 8.21
CA ALA A 7 -3.40 6.34 8.79
C ALA A 7 -3.32 6.34 10.34
N PRO A 8 -4.35 5.93 11.10
CA PRO A 8 -4.27 5.87 12.56
C PRO A 8 -3.30 4.80 13.08
N VAL A 9 -3.07 3.71 12.35
CA VAL A 9 -2.05 2.72 12.71
C VAL A 9 -0.67 3.33 12.59
N VAL A 10 -0.39 4.07 11.51
CA VAL A 10 0.87 4.78 11.32
C VAL A 10 1.07 5.86 12.38
N SER A 11 0.02 6.64 12.72
CA SER A 11 0.15 7.68 13.75
C SER A 11 0.39 7.10 15.16
N GLY A 12 -0.27 5.98 15.51
CA GLY A 12 0.02 5.25 16.75
C GLY A 12 1.45 4.72 16.78
N THR A 13 1.93 4.20 15.64
CA THR A 13 3.32 3.73 15.50
C THR A 13 4.32 4.88 15.65
N ALA A 14 4.04 6.06 15.06
CA ALA A 14 4.84 7.27 15.23
C ALA A 14 4.87 7.74 16.70
N ALA A 15 3.76 7.61 17.43
CA ALA A 15 3.72 7.92 18.85
C ALA A 15 4.61 6.98 19.69
N LEU A 16 4.70 5.69 19.33
CA LEU A 16 5.64 4.75 19.97
C LEU A 16 7.10 5.14 19.71
N VAL A 17 7.45 5.54 18.49
CA VAL A 17 8.79 6.08 18.17
C VAL A 17 9.08 7.33 19.03
N TRP A 18 8.10 8.21 19.18
CA TRP A 18 8.24 9.40 20.02
C TRP A 18 8.49 9.04 21.48
N GLN A 19 7.70 8.11 22.03
CA GLN A 19 7.85 7.62 23.40
C GLN A 19 9.20 6.93 23.61
N TYR A 20 9.67 6.13 22.65
CA TYR A 20 10.96 5.46 22.70
C TYR A 20 12.11 6.44 22.95
N PHE A 21 12.12 7.57 22.25
CA PHE A 21 13.13 8.62 22.47
C PHE A 21 12.91 9.40 23.77
N LEU A 22 11.68 9.79 24.08
CA LEU A 22 11.38 10.56 25.29
C LEU A 22 11.72 9.80 26.59
N GLU A 23 11.53 8.49 26.59
CA GLU A 23 11.78 7.65 27.76
C GLU A 23 13.22 7.12 27.83
N GLY A 24 14.12 7.59 26.95
CA GLY A 24 15.54 7.24 26.98
C GLY A 24 15.81 5.77 26.68
N TRP A 25 15.08 5.17 25.73
CA TRP A 25 15.35 3.80 25.30
C TRP A 25 16.60 3.71 24.42
N TYR A 26 16.85 4.74 23.60
CA TYR A 26 18.05 4.81 22.78
C TYR A 26 19.29 5.14 23.61
N PRO A 27 20.46 4.53 23.35
CA PRO A 27 20.72 3.51 22.32
C PRO A 27 20.64 2.06 22.79
N GLN A 28 20.52 1.77 24.09
CA GLN A 28 20.64 0.39 24.61
C GLN A 28 19.33 -0.41 24.61
N GLY A 29 18.25 0.14 24.06
CA GLY A 29 16.98 -0.56 23.86
C GLY A 29 16.24 -0.89 25.15
N ARG A 30 16.55 -0.19 26.25
CA ARG A 30 15.90 -0.34 27.56
C ARG A 30 15.44 1.02 28.06
N LYS A 31 14.24 1.11 28.61
CA LYS A 31 13.71 2.34 29.21
C LYS A 31 14.70 2.97 30.21
N GLY A 32 15.02 4.24 30.02
CA GLY A 32 15.90 5.02 30.89
C GLY A 32 17.39 4.63 30.83
N SER A 33 17.81 3.81 29.86
CA SER A 33 19.22 3.43 29.71
C SER A 33 20.07 4.50 29.04
N GLY A 34 19.45 5.34 28.20
CA GLY A 34 20.08 6.52 27.63
C GLY A 34 19.34 7.81 27.99
N GLU A 35 19.79 8.89 27.38
CA GLU A 35 19.23 10.22 27.61
C GLU A 35 17.83 10.35 26.99
N ALA A 36 16.93 11.06 27.67
CA ALA A 36 15.64 11.42 27.13
C ALA A 36 15.82 12.44 25.99
N LEU A 37 15.32 12.10 24.80
CA LEU A 37 15.41 12.93 23.60
C LEU A 37 14.01 13.36 23.15
N SER A 38 13.86 14.61 22.73
CA SER A 38 12.64 15.11 22.08
C SER A 38 12.81 15.07 20.57
N PRO A 39 12.41 14.00 19.85
CA PRO A 39 12.75 13.83 18.43
C PRO A 39 12.09 14.89 17.55
N SER A 40 12.73 15.27 16.44
CA SER A 40 12.06 16.06 15.40
C SER A 40 11.07 15.21 14.59
N GLY A 41 10.14 15.87 13.89
CA GLY A 41 9.27 15.17 12.94
C GLY A 41 10.06 14.48 11.81
N ALA A 42 11.21 15.05 11.42
CA ALA A 42 12.09 14.45 10.42
C ALA A 42 12.72 13.16 10.94
N LEU A 43 13.19 13.13 12.19
CA LEU A 43 13.72 11.92 12.82
C LEU A 43 12.65 10.83 12.92
N VAL A 44 11.43 11.18 13.36
CA VAL A 44 10.33 10.21 13.45
C VAL A 44 10.00 9.62 12.09
N LYS A 45 9.88 10.47 11.05
CA LYS A 45 9.66 10.01 9.67
C LYS A 45 10.84 9.13 9.19
N ALA A 46 12.08 9.54 9.41
CA ALA A 46 13.27 8.77 9.03
C ALA A 46 13.27 7.37 9.67
N VAL A 47 12.99 7.27 10.97
CA VAL A 47 12.88 5.97 11.66
C VAL A 47 11.81 5.08 11.03
N LEU A 48 10.60 5.60 10.80
CA LEU A 48 9.50 4.81 10.23
C LEU A 48 9.82 4.28 8.83
N LEU A 49 10.55 5.06 8.02
CA LEU A 49 10.95 4.67 6.67
C LEU A 49 12.17 3.74 6.69
N ASN A 50 13.08 3.88 7.64
CA ASN A 50 14.39 3.21 7.58
C ASN A 50 14.33 1.68 7.64
N GLY A 51 13.43 1.12 8.45
CA GLY A 51 13.18 -0.34 8.51
C GLY A 51 11.99 -0.82 7.70
N ALA A 52 11.32 0.04 6.92
CA ALA A 52 10.12 -0.33 6.18
C ALA A 52 10.41 -1.41 5.12
N GLN A 53 9.57 -2.44 5.09
CA GLN A 53 9.73 -3.64 4.28
C GLN A 53 9.25 -3.42 2.84
N THR A 54 10.15 -3.57 1.87
CA THR A 54 9.88 -3.46 0.44
C THR A 54 9.67 -4.79 -0.27
N ASN A 55 10.00 -5.91 0.37
CA ASN A 55 9.87 -7.27 -0.18
C ASN A 55 8.44 -7.83 -0.11
N LEU A 56 7.45 -6.98 -0.41
CA LEU A 56 6.05 -7.37 -0.48
C LEU A 56 5.77 -8.09 -1.80
N LEU A 57 4.97 -9.16 -1.78
CA LEU A 57 4.71 -9.98 -2.96
C LEU A 57 3.78 -9.31 -3.98
N GLY A 58 2.94 -8.38 -3.52
CA GLY A 58 1.96 -7.71 -4.37
C GLY A 58 0.85 -7.04 -3.56
N VAL A 59 -0.02 -6.34 -4.28
CA VAL A 59 -1.24 -5.71 -3.74
C VAL A 59 -2.48 -6.47 -4.21
N ASP A 60 -3.41 -6.75 -3.30
CA ASP A 60 -4.72 -7.32 -3.63
C ASP A 60 -5.75 -6.20 -3.78
N ASN A 61 -6.03 -5.84 -5.03
CA ASN A 61 -7.02 -4.82 -5.40
C ASN A 61 -8.46 -5.35 -5.41
N ARG A 62 -8.74 -6.53 -4.84
CA ARG A 62 -10.08 -7.16 -4.73
C ARG A 62 -10.79 -7.41 -6.07
N LYS A 63 -10.06 -7.30 -7.19
CA LYS A 63 -10.54 -7.55 -8.56
C LYS A 63 -10.12 -8.93 -9.09
N GLY A 64 -9.65 -9.81 -8.21
CA GLY A 64 -9.35 -11.22 -8.51
C GLY A 64 -7.89 -11.51 -8.87
N ASN A 65 -7.03 -10.50 -8.99
CA ASN A 65 -5.61 -10.67 -9.28
C ASN A 65 -4.77 -9.90 -8.25
N VAL A 66 -3.68 -10.53 -7.78
CA VAL A 66 -2.63 -9.86 -7.01
C VAL A 66 -1.67 -9.22 -8.01
N GLU A 67 -1.53 -7.90 -7.94
CA GLU A 67 -0.60 -7.16 -8.80
C GLU A 67 0.78 -7.12 -8.14
N PRO A 68 1.87 -7.37 -8.90
CA PRO A 68 3.22 -7.29 -8.35
C PRO A 68 3.56 -5.86 -7.94
N VAL A 69 4.39 -5.72 -6.91
CA VAL A 69 4.91 -4.45 -6.43
C VAL A 69 6.43 -4.47 -6.44
N TYR A 70 7.04 -3.30 -6.55
CA TYR A 70 8.48 -3.13 -6.59
C TYR A 70 8.92 -2.11 -5.54
N PRO A 71 10.15 -2.22 -5.00
CA PRO A 71 10.68 -1.22 -4.06
C PRO A 71 10.57 0.19 -4.63
N TYR A 72 10.08 1.13 -3.83
CA TYR A 72 9.92 2.55 -4.20
C TYR A 72 8.94 2.83 -5.34
N ASP A 73 8.09 1.85 -5.72
CA ASP A 73 7.00 2.13 -6.64
C ASP A 73 5.90 3.00 -5.98
N ASN A 74 4.97 3.49 -6.80
CA ASN A 74 3.86 4.32 -6.31
C ASN A 74 2.75 3.51 -5.60
N THR A 75 2.93 2.20 -5.42
CA THR A 75 1.99 1.31 -4.76
C THR A 75 2.35 1.13 -3.28
N ILE A 76 3.63 0.87 -3.00
CA ILE A 76 4.15 0.59 -1.65
C ILE A 76 5.09 1.68 -1.14
N GLY A 77 5.62 2.54 -2.01
CA GLY A 77 6.61 3.57 -1.65
C GLY A 77 7.81 2.96 -0.93
N PHE A 78 8.12 3.49 0.25
CA PHE A 78 9.19 2.96 1.12
C PHE A 78 8.87 1.59 1.73
N GLY A 79 7.62 1.13 1.64
CA GLY A 79 7.20 -0.19 2.09
C GLY A 79 6.35 -0.17 3.36
N ARG A 80 6.13 -1.37 3.93
CA ARG A 80 5.36 -1.55 5.16
C ARG A 80 6.23 -1.30 6.38
N ILE A 81 5.79 -0.40 7.28
CA ILE A 81 6.51 -0.05 8.51
C ILE A 81 6.80 -1.31 9.34
N ASP A 82 8.05 -1.41 9.83
CA ASP A 82 8.51 -2.45 10.73
C ASP A 82 9.47 -1.82 11.77
N LEU A 83 8.97 -1.65 13.00
CA LEU A 83 9.76 -1.06 14.07
C LEU A 83 10.91 -1.97 14.56
N GLN A 84 10.79 -3.29 14.41
CA GLN A 84 11.86 -4.22 14.80
C GLN A 84 13.08 -4.13 13.88
N LYS A 85 12.91 -3.53 12.68
CA LYS A 85 14.00 -3.21 11.75
C LYS A 85 14.42 -1.74 11.79
N SER A 86 13.75 -0.92 12.58
CA SER A 86 13.96 0.53 12.65
C SER A 86 14.56 0.99 13.98
N LEU A 87 14.24 0.30 15.08
CA LEU A 87 14.64 0.65 16.44
C LEU A 87 15.24 -0.57 17.15
N TYR A 88 16.23 -0.31 18.01
CA TYR A 88 16.77 -1.33 18.90
C TYR A 88 15.95 -1.40 20.20
N VAL A 89 15.42 -2.56 20.51
CA VAL A 89 14.77 -2.91 21.77
C VAL A 89 15.39 -4.22 22.23
N GLU A 90 15.99 -4.22 23.43
CA GLU A 90 16.68 -5.38 23.97
C GLU A 90 15.74 -6.59 24.04
N GLY A 91 16.11 -7.69 23.37
CA GLY A 91 15.32 -8.93 23.31
C GLY A 91 14.19 -8.94 22.27
N TRP A 92 13.92 -7.82 21.59
CA TRP A 92 12.80 -7.72 20.63
C TRP A 92 13.20 -7.39 19.19
N SER A 93 14.41 -6.86 18.97
CA SER A 93 14.91 -6.48 17.63
C SER A 93 16.41 -6.73 17.50
N ASP A 94 16.89 -7.30 16.40
CA ASP A 94 18.34 -7.58 16.22
C ASP A 94 19.12 -6.42 15.56
N VAL A 95 18.51 -5.25 15.40
CA VAL A 95 19.09 -4.10 14.70
C VAL A 95 19.65 -3.08 15.68
N GLN A 96 20.83 -2.51 15.43
CA GLN A 96 21.28 -1.30 16.13
C GLN A 96 21.05 -0.06 15.27
N VAL A 97 20.92 1.09 15.94
CA VAL A 97 20.57 2.36 15.30
C VAL A 97 21.65 3.40 15.61
N LYS A 98 21.98 4.23 14.63
CA LYS A 98 22.65 5.52 14.82
C LYS A 98 21.71 6.60 14.32
N ILE A 99 21.59 7.68 15.10
CA ILE A 99 20.74 8.81 14.77
C ILE A 99 21.54 10.11 14.76
N TRP A 100 21.19 10.99 13.83
CA TRP A 100 21.58 12.38 13.80
C TRP A 100 20.30 13.19 13.56
N ASP A 101 19.95 14.09 14.47
CA ASP A 101 18.67 14.81 14.45
C ASP A 101 18.90 16.32 14.51
N ARG A 102 18.25 17.07 13.61
CA ARG A 102 18.40 18.52 13.46
C ARG A 102 19.84 18.94 13.15
N GLU A 103 20.60 18.09 12.48
CA GLU A 103 21.83 18.50 11.82
C GLU A 103 21.52 19.61 10.82
N THR A 104 22.40 20.59 10.74
CA THR A 104 22.21 21.78 9.90
C THR A 104 23.29 21.79 8.84
N ILE A 105 22.89 21.87 7.58
CA ILE A 105 23.79 21.92 6.44
C ILE A 105 23.56 23.21 5.66
N ASP A 106 24.65 23.89 5.31
CA ASP A 106 24.63 25.13 4.52
C ASP A 106 24.63 24.80 3.02
N ASP A 107 24.13 25.74 2.21
CA ASP A 107 24.03 25.56 0.75
C ASP A 107 25.39 25.25 0.10
N GLY A 108 25.42 24.26 -0.79
CA GLY A 108 26.62 23.81 -1.49
C GLY A 108 27.63 23.04 -0.62
N VAL A 109 27.32 22.78 0.65
CA VAL A 109 28.18 22.02 1.59
C VAL A 109 27.82 20.54 1.57
N SER A 110 28.81 19.68 1.88
CA SER A 110 28.59 18.28 2.21
C SER A 110 29.04 17.95 3.64
N MET A 111 28.35 17.01 4.27
CA MET A 111 28.67 16.47 5.59
C MET A 111 28.88 14.97 5.49
N GLU A 112 29.93 14.45 6.13
CA GLU A 112 30.23 13.01 6.17
C GLU A 112 29.98 12.43 7.57
N PHE A 113 29.32 11.28 7.59
CA PHE A 113 29.10 10.47 8.78
C PHE A 113 29.67 9.08 8.55
N ASN A 114 30.34 8.51 9.54
CA ASN A 114 30.97 7.20 9.38
C ASN A 114 30.35 6.19 10.35
N VAL A 115 30.05 4.99 9.84
CA VAL A 115 29.55 3.87 10.63
C VAL A 115 30.25 2.59 10.19
N THR A 116 30.59 1.74 11.15
CA THR A 116 31.29 0.48 10.90
C THR A 116 30.44 -0.67 11.39
N ILE A 117 30.34 -1.72 10.56
CA ILE A 117 29.61 -2.93 10.87
C ILE A 117 30.39 -3.77 11.88
N ASP A 118 29.85 -3.90 13.08
CA ASP A 118 30.40 -4.70 14.16
C ASP A 118 29.50 -5.92 14.43
N LYS A 119 29.93 -7.10 13.98
CA LYS A 119 29.27 -8.39 14.24
C LYS A 119 29.97 -9.21 15.33
N SER A 120 30.97 -8.64 16.02
CA SER A 120 31.87 -9.38 16.92
C SER A 120 31.17 -10.04 18.12
N ASN A 121 30.05 -9.48 18.60
CA ASN A 121 29.30 -10.01 19.75
C ASN A 121 27.99 -10.73 19.36
N GLY A 122 27.87 -11.17 18.11
CA GLY A 122 26.78 -12.05 17.64
C GLY A 122 25.53 -11.37 17.08
N CYS A 123 25.57 -10.08 16.74
CA CYS A 123 24.55 -9.45 15.89
C CYS A 123 24.47 -10.18 14.53
N THR A 124 23.28 -10.65 14.17
CA THR A 124 23.06 -11.45 12.95
C THR A 124 22.42 -10.67 11.81
N PHE A 125 22.00 -9.43 12.08
CA PHE A 125 21.43 -8.55 11.06
C PHE A 125 22.40 -8.37 9.88
N ASP A 126 21.89 -8.68 8.69
CA ASP A 126 22.65 -8.79 7.44
C ASP A 126 22.40 -7.61 6.49
N HIS A 127 21.62 -6.63 6.93
CA HIS A 127 21.34 -5.43 6.15
C HIS A 127 22.01 -4.21 6.79
N PHE A 128 22.38 -3.26 5.94
CA PHE A 128 22.64 -1.89 6.32
C PHE A 128 21.60 -0.99 5.64
N SER A 129 20.96 -0.12 6.40
CA SER A 129 19.98 0.84 5.87
C SER A 129 20.32 2.23 6.39
N VAL A 130 20.21 3.24 5.54
CA VAL A 130 20.32 4.63 5.94
C VAL A 130 19.22 5.44 5.27
N THR A 131 18.57 6.29 6.05
CA THR A 131 17.50 7.17 5.58
C THR A 131 17.78 8.61 5.99
N LEU A 132 17.86 9.47 4.99
CA LEU A 132 17.88 10.93 5.11
C LEU A 132 16.45 11.46 4.98
N VAL A 133 16.04 12.36 5.88
CA VAL A 133 14.76 13.07 5.78
C VAL A 133 14.95 14.52 6.21
N TRP A 134 14.31 15.44 5.49
CA TRP A 134 14.16 16.83 5.91
C TRP A 134 12.71 17.28 5.80
N MET A 135 12.38 18.30 6.59
CA MET A 135 11.14 19.04 6.43
C MET A 135 11.44 20.19 5.48
N ASP A 136 11.02 20.02 4.23
CA ASP A 136 11.18 21.02 3.18
C ASP A 136 10.29 22.24 3.44
N VAL A 137 10.62 23.36 2.80
CA VAL A 137 9.80 24.57 2.84
C VAL A 137 8.50 24.37 2.07
N GLU A 138 7.49 25.17 2.40
CA GLU A 138 6.20 25.13 1.72
C GLU A 138 6.30 25.43 0.22
N VAL A 139 5.42 24.82 -0.57
CA VAL A 139 5.31 25.03 -2.02
C VAL A 139 3.95 25.58 -2.42
N ASP A 140 3.92 26.30 -3.55
CA ASP A 140 2.70 26.77 -4.15
C ASP A 140 1.81 25.64 -4.70
N LEU A 141 0.50 25.91 -4.76
CA LEU A 141 -0.49 24.98 -5.30
C LEU A 141 -0.23 24.69 -6.79
N GLY A 142 -0.27 23.41 -7.16
CA GLY A 142 -0.10 22.99 -8.56
C GLY A 142 1.34 22.79 -9.02
N CYS A 143 2.29 22.83 -8.08
CA CYS A 143 3.67 22.46 -8.30
C CYS A 143 3.80 21.05 -8.91
N LYS A 144 4.73 20.88 -9.88
CA LYS A 144 5.04 19.61 -10.53
C LYS A 144 6.31 18.93 -9.99
N HIS A 145 7.24 19.72 -9.46
CA HIS A 145 8.47 19.29 -8.78
C HIS A 145 8.58 20.08 -7.49
N CYS A 146 8.24 19.43 -6.38
CA CYS A 146 7.90 20.12 -5.13
C CYS A 146 8.93 19.97 -4.03
N VAL A 147 10.13 19.56 -4.41
CA VAL A 147 11.30 19.70 -3.57
C VAL A 147 11.93 21.05 -3.90
N ILE A 148 12.02 21.93 -2.90
CA ILE A 148 12.65 23.24 -3.01
C ILE A 148 14.08 23.17 -2.52
N ASN A 149 14.27 22.66 -1.29
CA ASN A 149 15.59 22.37 -0.75
C ASN A 149 15.97 20.95 -1.13
N ASP A 150 16.98 20.85 -1.98
CA ASP A 150 17.46 19.63 -2.59
C ASP A 150 18.68 19.10 -1.82
N LEU A 151 18.45 18.07 -1.01
CA LEU A 151 19.52 17.34 -0.31
C LEU A 151 19.70 15.98 -0.96
N ASP A 152 20.96 15.59 -1.17
CA ASP A 152 21.31 14.27 -1.69
C ASP A 152 22.05 13.43 -0.63
N LEU A 153 21.75 12.13 -0.62
CA LEU A 153 22.37 11.10 0.17
C LEU A 153 23.17 10.18 -0.75
N GLU A 154 24.46 10.09 -0.48
CA GLU A 154 25.37 9.14 -1.11
C GLU A 154 26.01 8.27 -0.03
N VAL A 155 26.24 7.00 -0.35
CA VAL A 155 26.99 6.11 0.54
C VAL A 155 28.11 5.46 -0.23
N THR A 156 29.31 5.44 0.36
CA THR A 156 30.42 4.61 -0.13
C THR A 156 30.77 3.57 0.92
N LYS A 157 31.25 2.42 0.44
CA LYS A 157 31.69 1.30 1.29
C LYS A 157 33.20 1.14 1.22
N ASN A 158 33.84 0.97 2.37
CA ASN A 158 35.28 0.70 2.53
C ASN A 158 36.19 1.73 1.83
N GLY A 159 35.73 2.99 1.74
CA GLY A 159 36.46 4.09 1.10
C GLY A 159 36.58 3.97 -0.43
N ILE A 160 35.84 3.06 -1.05
CA ILE A 160 35.83 2.87 -2.51
C ILE A 160 34.93 3.94 -3.13
N LYS A 161 35.54 5.03 -3.59
CA LYS A 161 34.81 6.20 -4.12
C LYS A 161 34.04 5.93 -5.41
N ASP A 162 34.43 4.92 -6.18
CA ASP A 162 33.77 4.57 -7.44
C ASP A 162 32.54 3.68 -7.26
N ASP A 163 32.30 3.17 -6.04
CA ASP A 163 31.15 2.32 -5.69
C ASP A 163 30.20 3.09 -4.77
N VAL A 164 29.46 4.01 -5.39
CA VAL A 164 28.47 4.87 -4.72
C VAL A 164 27.10 4.21 -4.76
N TYR A 165 26.50 4.01 -3.59
CA TYR A 165 25.09 3.67 -3.48
C TYR A 165 24.25 4.93 -3.54
N TYR A 166 23.22 4.92 -4.39
CA TYR A 166 22.26 6.00 -4.56
C TYR A 166 20.89 5.64 -3.95
N PRO A 167 20.12 6.64 -3.52
CA PRO A 167 18.92 6.42 -2.75
C PRO A 167 17.73 5.99 -3.61
N ASN A 168 16.70 5.50 -2.94
CA ASN A 168 15.38 5.22 -3.50
C ASN A 168 15.41 4.25 -4.70
N GLY A 169 16.39 3.33 -4.72
CA GLY A 169 16.54 2.31 -5.76
C GLY A 169 17.05 2.86 -7.10
N ARG A 170 17.60 4.08 -7.10
CA ARG A 170 18.15 4.73 -8.29
C ARG A 170 19.62 4.39 -8.49
N SER A 171 20.13 4.76 -9.66
CA SER A 171 21.56 4.72 -10.00
C SER A 171 22.21 6.11 -10.01
N ASN A 172 21.50 7.11 -9.49
CA ASN A 172 21.90 8.52 -9.40
C ASN A 172 21.11 9.21 -8.26
N ARG A 173 21.51 10.42 -7.92
CA ARG A 173 20.85 11.29 -6.92
C ARG A 173 19.32 11.44 -7.13
N ASP A 174 18.57 11.68 -6.05
CA ASP A 174 17.10 11.86 -6.09
C ASP A 174 16.66 13.29 -5.73
N GLY A 175 16.81 14.21 -6.68
CA GLY A 175 16.31 15.59 -6.54
C GLY A 175 14.79 15.76 -6.63
N THR A 176 13.99 14.74 -6.29
CA THR A 176 12.52 14.79 -6.35
C THR A 176 11.81 14.41 -5.06
N ASN A 177 12.52 13.87 -4.06
CA ASN A 177 11.93 13.42 -2.80
C ASN A 177 12.64 14.05 -1.60
N ASN A 178 11.89 14.51 -0.60
CA ASN A 178 12.44 14.97 0.68
C ASN A 178 12.76 13.84 1.69
N ALA A 179 12.88 12.63 1.17
CA ALA A 179 13.25 11.43 1.89
C ALA A 179 14.04 10.54 0.94
N GLU A 180 15.22 10.15 1.36
CA GLU A 180 16.14 9.35 0.56
C GLU A 180 16.64 8.18 1.40
N ARG A 181 16.46 6.96 0.90
CA ARG A 181 16.87 5.75 1.61
C ARG A 181 17.74 4.85 0.75
N ILE A 182 18.83 4.37 1.34
CA ILE A 182 19.72 3.34 0.79
C ILE A 182 19.61 2.11 1.67
N VAL A 183 19.46 0.94 1.05
CA VAL A 183 19.47 -0.35 1.73
C VAL A 183 20.44 -1.27 1.00
N THR A 184 21.37 -1.87 1.73
CA THR A 184 22.31 -2.88 1.22
C THR A 184 22.18 -4.15 2.05
N SER A 185 22.35 -5.29 1.41
CA SER A 185 22.38 -6.61 2.06
C SER A 185 23.81 -7.15 2.12
N ASP A 186 23.97 -8.32 2.74
CA ASP A 186 25.21 -9.09 2.76
C ASP A 186 26.39 -8.33 3.39
N VAL A 187 26.11 -7.46 4.38
CA VAL A 187 27.15 -6.69 5.07
C VAL A 187 28.04 -7.60 5.92
N GLN A 188 29.33 -7.35 5.86
CA GLN A 188 30.37 -8.11 6.55
C GLN A 188 30.87 -7.35 7.78
N HIS A 189 31.45 -8.07 8.73
CA HIS A 189 32.16 -7.44 9.84
C HIS A 189 33.29 -6.55 9.30
N ASP A 190 33.48 -5.38 9.91
CA ASP A 190 34.44 -4.34 9.54
C ASP A 190 34.14 -3.61 8.23
N ASP A 191 32.99 -3.86 7.59
CA ASP A 191 32.49 -2.98 6.54
C ASP A 191 32.31 -1.57 7.11
N ASN A 192 32.99 -0.59 6.52
CA ASN A 192 32.90 0.82 6.89
C ASN A 192 32.09 1.58 5.84
N PHE A 193 31.00 2.21 6.25
CA PHE A 193 30.17 3.04 5.40
C PHE A 193 30.40 4.52 5.71
N THR A 194 30.73 5.27 4.67
CA THR A 194 30.76 6.74 4.71
C THR A 194 29.47 7.26 4.08
N LEU A 195 28.65 7.90 4.91
CA LEU A 195 27.36 8.48 4.57
C LEU A 195 27.58 9.95 4.29
N THR A 196 27.36 10.39 3.06
CA THR A 196 27.55 11.77 2.64
C THR A 196 26.20 12.41 2.40
N VAL A 197 25.89 13.46 3.15
CA VAL A 197 24.73 14.32 2.91
C VAL A 197 25.22 15.58 2.22
N ILE A 198 24.61 15.92 1.08
CA ILE A 198 25.03 17.03 0.22
C ILE A 198 23.86 18.00 0.10
N ALA A 199 24.08 19.28 0.40
CA ALA A 199 23.13 20.33 0.09
C ALA A 199 23.34 20.76 -1.37
N PHE A 200 22.64 20.12 -2.29
CA PHE A 200 22.80 20.36 -3.73
C PHE A 200 22.32 21.77 -4.11
N ASN A 201 21.16 22.18 -3.58
CA ASN A 201 20.60 23.51 -3.78
C ASN A 201 19.57 23.82 -2.69
N LEU A 202 19.74 24.94 -1.98
CA LEU A 202 18.80 25.43 -0.98
C LEU A 202 18.23 26.81 -1.38
N ASP A 203 16.94 27.05 -1.09
CA ASP A 203 16.29 28.37 -1.22
C ASP A 203 16.61 29.32 -0.04
N GLY A 204 17.35 28.81 0.96
CA GLY A 204 17.83 29.57 2.11
C GLY A 204 19.29 29.26 2.44
N ALA A 205 19.81 29.88 3.51
CA ALA A 205 21.22 29.71 3.89
C ALA A 205 21.53 28.28 4.38
N SER A 206 20.57 27.61 5.02
CA SER A 206 20.77 26.28 5.59
C SER A 206 19.45 25.50 5.69
N GLN A 207 19.55 24.16 5.69
CA GLN A 207 18.44 23.24 5.89
C GLN A 207 18.76 22.29 7.05
N LYS A 208 17.75 21.99 7.88
CA LYS A 208 17.86 20.96 8.91
C LYS A 208 17.43 19.60 8.39
N PHE A 209 18.15 18.55 8.75
CA PHE A 209 17.78 17.18 8.40
C PHE A 209 17.89 16.24 9.59
N ALA A 210 17.34 15.04 9.40
CA ALA A 210 17.60 13.89 10.23
C ALA A 210 18.15 12.76 9.38
N LEU A 211 19.14 12.06 9.92
CA LEU A 211 19.77 10.88 9.31
C LEU A 211 19.64 9.73 10.30
N VAL A 212 19.14 8.59 9.83
CA VAL A 212 19.02 7.37 10.62
C VAL A 212 19.74 6.27 9.88
N ALA A 213 20.68 5.61 10.53
CA ALA A 213 21.32 4.41 10.01
C ALA A 213 20.97 3.23 10.90
N THR A 214 20.73 2.07 10.29
CA THR A 214 20.59 0.78 10.96
C THR A 214 21.55 -0.25 10.41
N GLY A 215 22.04 -1.10 11.29
CA GLY A 215 23.00 -2.15 11.01
C GLY A 215 23.48 -2.78 12.31
N CYS A 216 24.48 -3.64 12.22
CA CYS A 216 25.19 -4.10 13.42
C CYS A 216 26.25 -3.07 13.81
N PHE A 217 26.05 -2.28 14.88
CA PHE A 217 26.97 -1.16 15.24
C PHE A 217 27.64 -1.28 16.62
N GLY A 218 27.40 -2.37 17.35
CA GLY A 218 28.01 -2.61 18.65
C GLY A 218 28.13 -4.09 19.00
N GLY A 219 27.98 -4.97 18.00
CA GLY A 219 28.11 -6.40 18.15
C GLY A 219 26.98 -7.10 18.89
N VAL A 220 26.13 -6.44 19.68
CA VAL A 220 25.25 -7.12 20.64
C VAL A 220 24.26 -8.07 19.95
N SER A 221 24.37 -9.38 20.24
CA SER A 221 23.35 -10.38 19.92
C SER A 221 22.07 -10.12 20.71
N ASN A 222 20.93 -10.07 20.02
CA ASN A 222 19.64 -10.22 20.69
C ASN A 222 19.11 -11.64 20.49
N ASN A 223 18.84 -12.33 21.59
CA ASN A 223 18.09 -13.57 21.54
C ASN A 223 16.61 -13.21 21.39
N LEU A 224 16.13 -13.20 20.14
CA LEU A 224 14.74 -12.95 19.82
C LEU A 224 13.90 -14.11 20.36
N ASP A 225 13.19 -13.88 21.47
CA ASP A 225 12.23 -14.85 21.98
C ASP A 225 11.00 -14.89 21.06
N THR A 226 11.04 -15.78 20.05
CA THR A 226 9.93 -16.02 19.13
C THR A 226 8.86 -16.96 19.73
N SER A 227 9.02 -17.43 20.97
CA SER A 227 8.10 -18.39 21.58
C SER A 227 6.72 -17.82 21.93
N ASN A 228 6.60 -16.49 21.98
CA ASN A 228 5.36 -15.77 22.27
C ASN A 228 4.94 -14.88 21.09
N ASN A 229 4.86 -15.44 19.88
CA ASN A 229 4.23 -14.75 18.77
C ASN A 229 2.74 -14.52 19.06
N VAL A 230 2.36 -13.26 19.26
CA VAL A 230 0.97 -12.83 19.46
C VAL A 230 0.03 -13.32 18.35
N PHE A 231 0.57 -13.64 17.17
CA PHE A 231 -0.17 -14.13 16.01
C PHE A 231 -0.26 -15.66 15.89
N ASP A 232 0.47 -16.45 16.69
CA ASP A 232 0.40 -17.92 16.61
C ASP A 232 -0.95 -18.48 17.05
N ASN A 233 -1.74 -17.68 17.79
CA ASN A 233 -3.09 -18.03 18.25
C ASN A 233 -4.21 -17.26 17.54
N ASP A 234 -3.93 -16.53 16.44
CA ASP A 234 -4.98 -15.83 15.70
C ASP A 234 -5.65 -16.77 14.67
N ASP A 235 -6.51 -17.65 15.16
CA ASP A 235 -7.35 -18.56 14.36
C ASP A 235 -8.67 -17.90 13.90
N SER A 236 -8.84 -16.60 14.12
CA SER A 236 -10.11 -15.89 13.86
C SER A 236 -10.54 -15.92 12.40
N ALA A 237 -9.57 -15.91 11.46
CA ALA A 237 -9.83 -16.09 10.03
C ALA A 237 -10.28 -17.52 9.68
N GLU A 238 -9.78 -18.53 10.39
CA GLU A 238 -10.16 -19.93 10.20
C GLU A 238 -11.53 -20.23 10.82
N GLN A 239 -11.83 -19.67 11.99
CA GLN A 239 -13.15 -19.70 12.61
C GLN A 239 -14.22 -19.04 11.72
N LEU A 240 -13.95 -17.86 11.16
CA LEU A 240 -14.84 -17.20 10.20
C LEU A 240 -15.10 -18.07 8.95
N ARG A 241 -14.05 -18.74 8.42
CA ARG A 241 -14.20 -19.68 7.30
C ARG A 241 -15.04 -20.91 7.68
N GLN A 242 -14.89 -21.43 8.89
CA GLN A 242 -15.71 -22.55 9.38
C GLN A 242 -17.18 -22.15 9.55
N GLU A 243 -17.46 -20.97 10.13
CA GLU A 243 -18.84 -20.47 10.26
C GLU A 243 -19.49 -20.23 8.90
N MET A 244 -18.76 -19.67 7.92
CA MET A 244 -19.27 -19.54 6.56
C MET A 244 -19.52 -20.91 5.88
N ARG A 245 -18.70 -21.93 6.15
CA ARG A 245 -18.93 -23.30 5.65
C ARG A 245 -20.18 -23.91 6.27
N LYS A 246 -20.40 -23.76 7.58
CA LYS A 246 -21.60 -24.25 8.26
C LYS A 246 -22.86 -23.59 7.69
N GLN A 247 -22.87 -22.27 7.51
CA GLN A 247 -24.00 -21.56 6.91
C GLN A 247 -24.29 -22.02 5.48
N ARG A 248 -23.26 -22.23 4.65
CA ARG A 248 -23.44 -22.76 3.28
C ARG A 248 -24.06 -24.17 3.28
N ILE A 249 -23.61 -25.07 4.15
CA ILE A 249 -24.16 -26.42 4.26
C ILE A 249 -25.64 -26.37 4.68
N ILE A 250 -25.99 -25.54 5.67
CA ILE A 250 -27.38 -25.38 6.13
C ILE A 250 -28.27 -24.89 4.98
N ILE A 251 -27.83 -23.89 4.22
CA ILE A 251 -28.59 -23.37 3.07
C ILE A 251 -28.81 -24.45 1.98
N ILE A 252 -27.78 -25.25 1.68
CA ILE A 252 -27.88 -26.33 0.70
C ILE A 252 -28.85 -27.43 1.18
N VAL A 253 -28.78 -27.83 2.45
CA VAL A 253 -29.68 -28.85 3.01
C VAL A 253 -31.13 -28.35 3.04
N CYS A 254 -31.38 -27.10 3.47
CA CYS A 254 -32.73 -26.55 3.50
C CYS A 254 -33.35 -26.41 2.10
N SER A 255 -32.56 -25.97 1.11
CA SER A 255 -33.05 -25.83 -0.29
C SER A 255 -33.33 -27.19 -0.95
N THR A 256 -32.48 -28.19 -0.72
CA THR A 256 -32.70 -29.56 -1.26
C THR A 256 -33.89 -30.25 -0.61
N VAL A 257 -34.07 -30.13 0.71
CA VAL A 257 -35.27 -30.68 1.39
C VAL A 257 -36.54 -29.96 0.94
N GLY A 258 -36.50 -28.63 0.83
CA GLY A 258 -37.64 -27.84 0.35
C GLY A 258 -38.08 -28.22 -1.06
N THR A 259 -37.12 -28.41 -1.98
CA THR A 259 -37.42 -28.81 -3.37
C THR A 259 -37.99 -30.23 -3.46
N VAL A 260 -37.48 -31.18 -2.67
CA VAL A 260 -38.03 -32.55 -2.62
C VAL A 260 -39.46 -32.57 -2.11
N ILE A 261 -39.77 -31.84 -1.03
CA ILE A 261 -41.14 -31.75 -0.49
C ILE A 261 -42.08 -31.17 -1.56
N LEU A 262 -41.65 -30.11 -2.25
CA LEU A 262 -42.45 -29.45 -3.28
C LEU A 262 -42.74 -30.40 -4.46
N LEU A 263 -41.76 -31.19 -4.89
CA LEU A 263 -41.93 -32.22 -5.92
C LEU A 263 -42.89 -33.34 -5.49
N VAL A 264 -42.83 -33.77 -4.23
CA VAL A 264 -43.73 -34.78 -3.67
C VAL A 264 -45.17 -34.25 -3.61
N VAL A 265 -45.36 -33.02 -3.13
CA VAL A 265 -46.68 -32.36 -3.09
C VAL A 265 -47.24 -32.19 -4.49
N CYS A 266 -46.45 -31.68 -5.45
CA CYS A 266 -46.85 -31.57 -6.84
C CYS A 266 -47.24 -32.93 -7.44
N SER A 267 -46.48 -33.99 -7.14
CA SER A 267 -46.78 -35.35 -7.60
C SER A 267 -48.09 -35.89 -7.01
N LEU A 268 -48.35 -35.64 -5.73
CA LEU A 268 -49.60 -36.03 -5.07
C LEU A 268 -50.81 -35.26 -5.60
N LEU A 269 -50.67 -33.95 -5.82
CA LEU A 269 -51.71 -33.11 -6.43
C LEU A 269 -51.98 -33.52 -7.89
N TYR A 270 -50.94 -33.84 -8.66
CA TYR A 270 -51.06 -34.34 -10.03
C TYR A 270 -51.81 -35.69 -10.06
N ARG A 271 -51.46 -36.63 -9.15
CA ARG A 271 -52.17 -37.92 -9.02
C ARG A 271 -53.64 -37.73 -8.60
N ARG A 272 -53.96 -36.77 -7.72
CA ARG A 272 -55.34 -36.42 -7.36
C ARG A 272 -56.13 -35.88 -8.54
N ARG A 273 -55.56 -34.96 -9.33
CA ARG A 273 -56.20 -34.45 -10.56
C ARG A 273 -56.48 -35.55 -11.58
N ARG A 274 -55.53 -36.49 -11.77
CA ARG A 274 -55.70 -37.62 -12.70
C ARG A 274 -56.80 -38.59 -12.26
N LYS A 275 -57.01 -38.80 -10.96
CA LYS A 275 -58.11 -39.61 -10.41
C LYS A 275 -59.49 -38.91 -10.46
N GLY A 276 -59.53 -37.59 -10.63
CA GLY A 276 -60.77 -36.80 -10.77
C GLY A 276 -61.28 -36.67 -12.22
N SER A 277 -60.58 -37.20 -13.22
CA SER A 277 -60.92 -37.05 -14.64
C SER A 277 -61.25 -38.38 -15.32
N SER A 278 -62.03 -39.23 -14.65
CA SER A 278 -62.69 -40.38 -15.27
C SER A 278 -64.20 -40.30 -15.05
N GLY A 279 -64.84 -39.40 -15.79
CA GLY A 279 -66.29 -39.27 -15.91
C GLY A 279 -66.65 -38.88 -17.34
N ASN A 280 -67.48 -39.71 -17.98
CA ASN A 280 -67.89 -39.69 -19.39
C ASN A 280 -68.35 -38.32 -19.94
N VAL A 281 -67.95 -38.03 -21.19
CA VAL A 281 -68.82 -37.37 -22.18
C VAL A 281 -68.65 -38.06 -23.54
N VAL A 282 -69.78 -38.33 -24.18
CA VAL A 282 -69.98 -39.11 -25.40
C VAL A 282 -70.16 -38.20 -26.63
N CYS A 283 -69.49 -38.60 -27.72
CA CYS A 283 -69.79 -38.48 -29.17
C CYS A 283 -69.91 -37.12 -29.90
N GLY A 284 -69.21 -37.03 -31.04
CA GLY A 284 -69.45 -36.09 -32.14
C GLY A 284 -68.44 -36.28 -33.29
N LYS A 285 -68.86 -36.97 -34.37
CA LYS A 285 -68.12 -37.37 -35.58
C LYS A 285 -67.67 -36.20 -36.49
N CYS A 286 -66.83 -36.59 -37.48
CA CYS A 286 -66.58 -36.02 -38.83
C CYS A 286 -65.30 -35.18 -38.94
N MET A 287 -64.39 -35.27 -39.93
CA MET A 287 -64.20 -36.05 -41.16
C MET A 287 -62.80 -35.66 -41.70
N VAL A 288 -62.11 -36.56 -42.39
CA VAL A 288 -60.77 -36.45 -43.06
C VAL A 288 -61.01 -36.11 -44.58
N PRO A 289 -60.06 -35.78 -45.52
CA PRO A 289 -58.58 -35.56 -45.55
C PRO A 289 -58.04 -34.36 -46.41
N SER A 290 -56.69 -34.23 -46.42
CA SER A 290 -55.74 -33.92 -47.55
C SER A 290 -55.79 -32.53 -48.22
N LYS A 291 -54.73 -31.94 -48.79
CA LYS A 291 -53.29 -32.20 -48.99
C LYS A 291 -52.71 -30.88 -49.58
N ASP A 292 -51.39 -30.81 -49.64
CA ASP A 292 -50.55 -30.05 -50.61
C ASP A 292 -49.81 -28.78 -50.15
N GLU A 293 -48.48 -28.91 -50.36
CA GLU A 293 -47.49 -27.92 -50.84
C GLU A 293 -47.15 -26.70 -49.94
N GLU A 294 -45.91 -26.25 -49.79
CA GLU A 294 -44.70 -26.41 -50.60
C GLU A 294 -43.44 -26.02 -49.78
N ASN A 295 -42.29 -26.56 -50.18
CA ASN A 295 -40.94 -26.22 -49.72
C ASN A 295 -40.46 -24.85 -50.24
N ALA A 296 -39.55 -24.18 -49.52
CA ALA A 296 -38.29 -23.59 -50.01
C ALA A 296 -37.67 -22.70 -48.90
N SER A 297 -36.50 -23.03 -48.37
CA SER A 297 -35.14 -22.75 -48.91
C SER A 297 -34.74 -21.28 -48.74
N ALA A 298 -33.79 -21.00 -47.83
CA ALA A 298 -32.45 -20.41 -48.11
C ALA A 298 -32.51 -18.88 -48.39
N GLU A 299 -31.51 -18.03 -48.22
CA GLU A 299 -30.14 -18.03 -47.76
C GLU A 299 -29.76 -16.53 -47.68
N ASN A 300 -28.79 -16.21 -46.83
CA ASN A 300 -27.77 -15.16 -47.03
C ASN A 300 -28.12 -13.66 -47.21
N MET A 301 -27.54 -12.91 -46.25
CA MET A 301 -26.63 -11.76 -46.43
C MET A 301 -27.16 -10.47 -47.09
N ALA A 302 -27.28 -9.48 -46.19
CA ALA A 302 -26.50 -8.23 -46.16
C ALA A 302 -26.85 -7.07 -47.12
N LYS A 303 -27.06 -5.91 -46.46
CA LYS A 303 -26.85 -4.52 -46.93
C LYS A 303 -27.82 -4.06 -48.03
N ASP A 304 -28.22 -2.80 -48.16
CA ASP A 304 -27.69 -1.50 -47.76
C ASP A 304 -28.92 -0.54 -47.79
N LYS A 305 -29.08 0.32 -46.78
CA LYS A 305 -28.96 1.79 -46.87
C LYS A 305 -30.04 2.58 -47.61
N ASP A 306 -30.52 3.59 -46.87
CA ASP A 306 -30.91 4.93 -47.29
C ASP A 306 -32.17 5.03 -48.20
N THR A 307 -33.09 5.97 -48.06
CA THR A 307 -32.92 7.37 -47.66
C THR A 307 -34.31 8.00 -47.47
N GLU A 308 -34.42 8.95 -46.52
CA GLU A 308 -35.10 10.25 -46.67
C GLU A 308 -36.65 10.35 -46.72
N ARG A 309 -37.35 11.36 -46.17
CA ARG A 309 -37.00 12.79 -46.09
C ARG A 309 -38.05 13.64 -45.32
N ILE A 310 -37.59 14.77 -44.73
CA ILE A 310 -38.21 16.14 -44.62
C ILE A 310 -39.33 16.39 -43.59
N MET A 311 -39.41 17.49 -42.81
CA MET A 311 -38.68 18.77 -42.56
C MET A 311 -39.39 19.45 -41.35
N ASN A 312 -38.74 20.07 -40.36
CA ASN A 312 -38.35 21.49 -40.19
C ASN A 312 -38.14 21.67 -38.65
N GLY A 313 -37.23 22.41 -38.02
CA GLY A 313 -36.38 23.54 -38.39
C GLY A 313 -36.62 24.71 -37.40
N GLY A 314 -35.60 25.18 -36.66
CA GLY A 314 -35.56 26.57 -36.13
C GLY A 314 -35.22 26.83 -34.65
N THR A 315 -33.93 27.07 -34.40
CA THR A 315 -33.28 28.09 -33.53
C THR A 315 -34.10 29.09 -32.68
N LYS A 316 -33.66 29.40 -31.43
CA LYS A 316 -32.88 30.61 -30.97
C LYS A 316 -33.17 31.05 -29.51
N LYS A 317 -32.11 31.49 -28.80
CA LYS A 317 -32.00 32.56 -27.76
C LYS A 317 -32.70 32.37 -26.40
N ASP A 318 -32.37 33.07 -25.31
CA ASP A 318 -31.23 33.80 -24.68
C ASP A 318 -31.86 34.45 -23.40
N GLU A 319 -31.03 34.98 -22.49
CA GLU A 319 -31.34 36.05 -21.49
C GLU A 319 -32.09 35.67 -20.19
N ASN A 320 -31.87 36.29 -19.02
CA ASN A 320 -30.80 37.11 -18.41
C ASN A 320 -31.26 37.49 -16.97
N ASN A 321 -30.30 37.89 -16.12
CA ASN A 321 -30.29 38.99 -15.12
C ASN A 321 -29.57 38.59 -13.83
N GLU A 322 -28.36 39.09 -13.53
CA GLU A 322 -27.95 40.46 -13.14
C GLU A 322 -28.34 40.86 -11.70
N HIS A 323 -27.31 41.13 -10.86
CA HIS A 323 -27.13 42.48 -10.31
C HIS A 323 -25.67 42.76 -9.87
N GLU A 324 -25.33 44.05 -9.97
CA GLU A 324 -24.00 44.69 -9.99
C GLU A 324 -23.39 45.01 -8.61
N GLY A 325 -22.09 45.35 -8.61
CA GLY A 325 -21.41 45.94 -7.45
C GLY A 325 -19.93 46.32 -7.70
N ASN A 326 -19.74 47.38 -8.51
CA ASN A 326 -18.53 48.09 -8.92
C ASN A 326 -17.53 48.50 -7.81
N THR A 327 -16.20 48.43 -8.03
CA THR A 327 -15.27 49.61 -8.05
C THR A 327 -13.78 49.28 -8.33
N LYS A 328 -13.15 50.23 -9.03
CA LYS A 328 -11.77 50.35 -9.57
C LYS A 328 -10.69 50.62 -8.50
N SER A 329 -9.41 50.36 -8.84
CA SER A 329 -8.34 51.38 -9.03
C SER A 329 -6.91 50.95 -8.59
N GLN A 330 -6.00 50.93 -9.58
CA GLN A 330 -4.60 51.41 -9.61
C GLN A 330 -3.76 51.46 -8.31
N ALA A 331 -2.57 50.84 -8.32
CA ALA A 331 -1.27 51.46 -8.66
C ALA A 331 -0.18 50.37 -8.73
#